data_AF-A0A3D5MYQ6-F1
#
_entry.id   AF-A0A3D5MYQ6-F1
#
_cell.length_a   1.000
_cell.length_b   1.000
_cell.length_c   1.000
_cell.angle_alpha   90.00
_cell.angle_beta   90.00
_cell.angle_gamma   90.00
#
_symmetry.space_group_name_H-M   'P 1'
#
loop_
_entity.id
_entity.type
_entity.pdbx_description
1 polymer ?
#
loop_
_entity_poly.entity_id
_entity_poly.type
_entity_poly.pdbx_seq_one_letter_code
_entity_poly.pdbx_strand_id
1 'polypeptide(L)' 'MINPRDKFKKGDELIKFNIEKIKEAGYDVTTPVIITNSEHYKEVSHTNSLAVKEGEVLLSVQ' A
#
# COMPACT_ATOMS: atom_id res chain seq x y z
N MET A 1 2.46 13.15 9.78
CA MET A 1 1.26 12.37 10.16
C MET A 1 0.08 13.05 9.49
N ILE A 2 -0.58 12.35 8.57
CA ILE A 2 -1.75 12.90 7.87
C ILE A 2 -3.00 12.77 8.74
N ASN A 3 -3.96 13.67 8.53
CA ASN A 3 -5.25 13.67 9.19
C ASN A 3 -6.35 13.18 8.23
N PRO A 4 -7.50 12.72 8.76
CA PRO A 4 -8.66 12.47 7.93
C PRO A 4 -8.99 13.67 7.04
N ARG A 5 -9.25 13.40 5.75
CA ARG A 5 -9.54 14.38 4.69
C ARG A 5 -8.34 15.15 4.13
N ASP A 6 -7.12 14.91 4.63
CA ASP A 6 -5.92 15.48 4.00
C ASP A 6 -5.76 14.94 2.56
N LYS A 7 -5.39 15.83 1.64
CA LYS A 7 -5.01 15.46 0.28
C LYS A 7 -3.51 15.18 0.24
N PHE A 8 -3.14 14.11 -0.45
CA PHE A 8 -1.75 13.72 -0.67
C PHE A 8 -1.54 13.34 -2.13
N LYS A 9 -0.28 13.30 -2.55
CA LYS A 9 0.14 12.84 -3.89
C LYS A 9 1.00 11.59 -3.77
N LYS A 10 1.20 10.91 -4.90
CA LYS A 10 2.11 9.76 -4.97
C LYS A 10 3.50 10.15 -4.44
N GLY A 11 4.02 9.34 -3.51
CA GLY A 11 5.32 9.53 -2.89
C GLY A 11 5.32 10.39 -1.61
N ASP A 12 4.17 10.91 -1.17
CA ASP A 12 4.09 11.59 0.13
C ASP A 12 4.15 10.57 1.28
N GLU A 13 4.94 10.88 2.31
CA GLU A 13 5.02 10.06 3.52
C GLU A 13 3.77 10.23 4.38
N LEU A 14 3.03 9.14 4.59
CA LEU A 14 1.79 9.15 5.36
C LEU A 14 2.03 8.84 6.85
N ILE A 15 2.87 7.83 7.11
CA ILE A 15 3.16 7.30 8.45
C ILE A 15 4.60 6.78 8.54
N LYS A 16 5.15 6.75 9.76
CA LYS A 16 6.42 6.11 10.10
C LYS A 16 6.21 5.08 11.21
N PHE A 17 6.85 3.93 11.10
CA PHE A 17 6.84 2.89 12.12
C PHE A 17 8.18 2.17 12.19
N ASN A 18 8.44 1.51 13.32
CA ASN A 18 9.63 0.69 13.51
C ASN A 18 9.27 -0.77 13.25
N ILE A 19 9.68 -1.29 12.10
CA ILE A 19 9.34 -2.66 11.67
C ILE A 19 9.94 -3.73 12.59
N GLU A 20 11.13 -3.50 13.14
CA GLU A 20 11.79 -4.48 14.02
C GLU A 20 11.02 -4.64 15.33
N LYS A 21 10.55 -3.54 15.92
CA LYS A 21 9.69 -3.60 17.11
C LYS A 21 8.35 -4.31 16.86
N ILE A 22 7.78 -4.19 15.66
CA ILE A 22 6.54 -4.87 15.29
C ILE A 22 6.78 -6.39 15.21
N LYS A 23 7.90 -6.81 14.58
CA LYS A 23 8.31 -8.21 14.53
C LYS A 23 8.60 -8.78 15.92
N GLU A 24 9.33 -8.04 16.76
CA GLU A 24 9.66 -8.44 18.14
C GLU A 24 8.41 -8.66 19.00
N ALA A 25 7.37 -7.85 18.78
CA ALA A 25 6.08 -8.01 19.46
C ALA A 25 5.23 -9.17 18.91
N GLY A 26 5.72 -9.90 17.90
CA GLY A 26 5.08 -11.10 17.36
C GLY A 26 3.98 -10.83 16.33
N TYR A 27 3.91 -9.62 15.77
CA TYR A 27 2.92 -9.27 14.75
C TYR A 27 3.41 -9.56 13.34
N ASP A 28 2.48 -9.94 12.46
CA ASP A 28 2.72 -10.02 11.02
C ASP A 28 2.95 -8.62 10.44
N VAL A 29 3.99 -8.49 9.63
CA VAL A 29 4.37 -7.23 8.95
C VAL A 29 3.87 -7.18 7.51
N THR A 30 3.17 -8.22 7.05
CA THR A 30 2.47 -8.23 5.76
C THR A 30 1.50 -7.06 5.71
N THR A 31 1.75 -6.13 4.80
CA THR A 31 0.94 -4.91 4.64
C THR A 31 0.05 -5.07 3.41
N PRO A 32 -1.24 -5.41 3.56
CA PRO A 32 -2.12 -5.63 2.42
C PRO A 32 -2.48 -4.32 1.72
N VAL A 33 -2.53 -4.35 0.39
CA VAL A 33 -3.09 -3.26 -0.43
C VAL A 33 -4.43 -3.74 -0.98
N ILE A 34 -5.51 -3.03 -0.63
CA ILE A 34 -6.89 -3.44 -0.96
C ILE A 34 -7.58 -2.33 -1.73
N ILE A 35 -8.20 -2.68 -2.86
CA ILE A 35 -9.11 -1.80 -3.60
C ILE A 35 -10.53 -2.07 -3.10
N THR A 36 -11.06 -1.18 -2.27
CA THR A 36 -12.37 -1.40 -1.61
C THR A 36 -13.56 -1.18 -2.53
N ASN A 37 -13.41 -0.38 -3.58
CA ASN A 37 -14.41 -0.09 -4.60
C ASN A 37 -14.12 -0.82 -5.92
N SER A 38 -13.64 -2.08 -5.83
CA SER A 38 -13.21 -2.87 -6.99
C SER A 38 -14.30 -3.07 -8.05
N GLU A 39 -15.56 -3.09 -7.62
CA GLU A 39 -16.75 -3.20 -8.49
C GLU A 39 -16.89 -2.05 -9.51
N HIS A 40 -16.22 -0.93 -9.29
CA HIS A 40 -16.21 0.20 -10.23
C HIS A 40 -15.22 0.03 -11.40
N TYR A 41 -14.41 -1.04 -11.38
CA TYR A 41 -13.39 -1.29 -12.39
C TYR A 41 -13.73 -2.57 -13.16
N LYS A 42 -13.54 -2.54 -14.48
CA LYS A 42 -13.76 -3.70 -15.36
C LYS A 42 -12.69 -4.76 -15.16
N GLU A 43 -11.47 -4.32 -14.86
CA GLU A 43 -10.32 -5.19 -14.68
C GLU A 43 -9.41 -4.65 -13.58
N VAL A 44 -8.87 -5.58 -12.78
CA VAL A 44 -7.78 -5.33 -11.85
C VAL A 44 -6.66 -6.32 -12.18
N SER A 45 -5.48 -5.79 -12.50
CA SER A 45 -4.28 -6.59 -12.77
C SER A 45 -3.14 -6.20 -11.82
N HIS A 46 -2.16 -7.08 -11.69
CA HIS A 46 -1.00 -6.89 -10.83
C HIS A 46 0.29 -7.06 -11.64
N THR A 47 1.39 -6.54 -11.11
CA THR A 47 2.72 -6.77 -11.68
C THR A 47 3.12 -8.24 -11.55
N ASN A 48 3.83 -8.78 -12.55
CA ASN A 48 4.45 -10.11 -12.47
C ASN A 48 5.74 -10.11 -11.63
N SER A 49 6.19 -8.94 -11.14
CA SER A 49 7.38 -8.85 -10.32
C SER A 49 7.16 -9.41 -8.92
N LEU A 50 8.09 -10.24 -8.45
CA LEU A 50 8.08 -10.78 -7.08
C LEU A 50 8.52 -9.76 -6.03
N ALA A 51 9.17 -8.68 -6.47
CA ALA A 51 9.62 -7.60 -5.60
C ALA A 51 9.32 -6.25 -6.27
N VAL A 52 8.90 -5.28 -5.47
CA VAL A 52 8.65 -3.92 -5.93
C VAL A 52 9.35 -2.94 -5.00
N LYS A 53 9.77 -1.80 -5.55
CA LYS A 53 10.27 -0.66 -4.79
C LYS A 53 9.20 0.41 -4.65
N GLU A 54 9.41 1.31 -3.69
CA GLU A 54 8.55 2.49 -3.52
C GLU A 54 8.43 3.25 -4.86
N GLY A 55 7.19 3.58 -5.22
CA GLY A 55 6.88 4.32 -6.44
C GLY A 55 6.69 3.46 -7.69
N GLU A 56 7.03 2.17 -7.67
CA GLU A 56 6.74 1.25 -8.76
C GLU A 56 5.25 0.86 -8.81
N VAL A 57 4.80 0.37 -9.97
CA VAL A 57 3.41 -0.05 -10.16
C VAL A 57 3.22 -1.44 -9.57
N LEU A 58 2.33 -1.55 -8.58
CA LEU A 58 1.91 -2.82 -7.98
C LEU A 58 0.63 -3.37 -8.62
N LEU A 59 -0.40 -2.51 -8.72
CA LEU A 59 -1.73 -2.83 -9.26
C LEU A 59 -2.10 -1.82 -10.35
N SER A 60 -2.84 -2.29 -11.34
CA SER A 60 -3.46 -1.48 -12.40
C SER A 60 -4.96 -1.77 -12.47
N VAL A 61 -5.76 -0.73 -12.70
CA VAL A 61 -7.22 -0.82 -12.84
C VAL A 61 -7.69 -0.19 -14.14
N GLN A 62 -8.75 -0.72 -14.75
CA GLN A 62 -9.37 -0.21 -15.99
C GLN A 62 -10.88 -0.03 -15.87
#